data_AF-A0A7J4FUW0-F1
#
_entry.id   AF-A0A7J4FUW0-F1
#
_cell.length_a   1.000
_cell.length_b   1.000
_cell.length_c   1.000
_cell.angle_alpha   90.00
_cell.angle_beta   90.00
_cell.angle_gamma   90.00
#
_symmetry.space_group_name_H-M   'P 1'
#
loop_
_entity.id
_entity.type
_entity.pdbx_description
1 polymer ?
#
loop_
_entity_poly.entity_id
_entity_poly.type
_entity_poly.pdbx_seq_one_letter_code
_entity_poly.pdbx_strand_id
1 'polypeptide(L)'
;ALMAGASADINESVIPHLIVLLDDPDERVRANTAQSIRRLGQRDKKLVQFAKDPLKRHFDDPSDRVRDSVIQAYQAVWGDVPAGAEGGVEAIKPTEAAVEQVEAVEKTEETEIDVVEPEKPVKAVVATKAALTDAQQKRLHELRQSVNQSINNLPAGCDLCIPYYLRGICTTILDMVEHAHRGDSDAIDEMLDAAGHVCDRIIELAENGRFIDLCISSNMGAFDDTGFVSGFDEYQDRLDALISDPVSFVDSSHVEEELWELDSVITRKMSELAIIPISGLWKVSKNIFDDASDESGIKRAFLILIAAIILQRTREMMENPEIVRRLRL
;
A
#
# COMPACT_ATOMS: atom_id res chain seq x y z
N ALA A 1 -21.50 19.01 -39.15
CA ALA A 1 -21.06 17.60 -39.29
C ALA A 1 -19.54 17.56 -39.20
N LEU A 2 -19.02 17.18 -38.04
CA LEU A 2 -17.64 16.72 -37.83
C LEU A 2 -17.62 16.00 -36.48
N MET A 3 -18.21 14.81 -36.46
CA MET A 3 -17.98 13.78 -35.44
C MET A 3 -16.80 12.96 -35.96
N ALA A 4 -15.58 13.31 -35.54
CA ALA A 4 -14.41 12.49 -35.72
C ALA A 4 -14.17 11.75 -34.40
N GLY A 5 -14.30 10.42 -34.44
CA GLY A 5 -14.09 9.56 -33.30
C GLY A 5 -12.66 9.69 -32.77
N ALA A 6 -12.55 10.00 -31.48
CA ALA A 6 -11.36 9.64 -30.73
C ALA A 6 -11.49 8.15 -30.37
N SER A 7 -11.07 7.29 -31.30
CA SER A 7 -10.48 6.02 -30.90
C SER A 7 -9.14 6.38 -30.27
N ALA A 8 -9.17 6.75 -28.98
CA ALA A 8 -7.95 6.82 -28.21
C ALA A 8 -7.48 5.37 -28.06
N ASP A 9 -6.46 5.00 -28.81
CA ASP A 9 -5.73 3.75 -28.62
C ASP A 9 -5.38 3.67 -27.13
N ILE A 10 -6.03 2.74 -26.43
CA ILE A 10 -5.79 2.54 -25.01
C ILE A 10 -4.44 1.85 -24.93
N ASN A 11 -3.43 2.62 -24.54
CA ASN A 11 -2.06 2.13 -24.42
C ASN A 11 -1.97 1.17 -23.23
N GLU A 12 -1.40 -0.02 -23.45
CA GLU A 12 -1.09 -1.01 -22.41
C GLU A 12 -0.28 -0.41 -21.24
N SER A 13 0.46 0.67 -21.50
CA SER A 13 1.21 1.43 -20.48
C SER A 13 0.37 2.00 -19.34
N VAL A 14 -0.96 2.13 -19.53
CA VAL A 14 -1.88 2.64 -18.49
C VAL A 14 -2.24 1.55 -17.47
N ILE A 15 -2.11 0.27 -17.83
CA ILE A 15 -2.54 -0.84 -16.97
C ILE A 15 -1.77 -0.90 -15.64
N PRO A 16 -0.42 -0.80 -15.61
CA PRO A 16 0.30 -0.73 -14.35
C PRO A 16 -0.21 0.41 -13.47
N HIS A 17 -0.37 1.63 -14.02
CA HIS A 17 -0.88 2.78 -13.27
C HIS A 17 -2.29 2.54 -12.69
N LEU A 18 -3.19 1.91 -13.44
CA LEU A 18 -4.49 1.50 -12.91
C LEU A 18 -4.35 0.46 -11.79
N ILE A 19 -3.39 -0.46 -11.86
CA ILE A 19 -3.18 -1.41 -10.76
C ILE A 19 -2.81 -0.68 -9.46
N VAL A 20 -1.96 0.36 -9.50
CA VAL A 20 -1.70 1.17 -8.27
C VAL A 20 -2.93 1.85 -7.74
N LEU A 21 -3.76 2.41 -8.60
CA LEU A 21 -4.90 3.20 -8.14
C LEU A 21 -5.98 2.31 -7.49
N LEU A 22 -5.82 0.98 -7.47
CA LEU A 22 -6.61 0.08 -6.63
C LEU A 22 -6.24 0.21 -5.16
N ASP A 23 -5.00 0.55 -4.82
CA ASP A 23 -4.53 0.79 -3.45
C ASP A 23 -4.64 2.27 -3.04
N ASP A 24 -5.37 3.09 -3.81
CA ASP A 24 -5.47 4.52 -3.55
C ASP A 24 -6.20 4.78 -2.21
N PRO A 25 -5.72 5.72 -1.39
CA PRO A 25 -6.38 6.06 -0.13
C PRO A 25 -7.84 6.53 -0.29
N ASP A 26 -8.18 7.20 -1.39
CA ASP A 26 -9.55 7.66 -1.68
C ASP A 26 -10.37 6.51 -2.27
N GLU A 27 -11.43 6.11 -1.56
CA GLU A 27 -12.36 5.07 -2.00
C GLU A 27 -12.97 5.33 -3.39
N ARG A 28 -13.12 6.60 -3.78
CA ARG A 28 -13.64 6.98 -5.10
C ARG A 28 -12.61 6.67 -6.17
N VAL A 29 -11.33 6.87 -5.90
CA VAL A 29 -10.26 6.52 -6.81
C VAL A 29 -10.21 5.00 -6.95
N ARG A 30 -10.17 4.24 -5.85
CA ARG A 30 -10.22 2.76 -5.91
C ARG A 30 -11.41 2.24 -6.72
N ALA A 31 -12.61 2.74 -6.43
CA ALA A 31 -13.83 2.35 -7.14
C ALA A 31 -13.79 2.70 -8.64
N ASN A 32 -13.36 3.91 -8.99
CA ASN A 32 -13.23 4.34 -10.38
C ASN A 32 -12.15 3.55 -11.14
N THR A 33 -11.10 3.15 -10.44
CA THR A 33 -10.04 2.30 -10.97
C THR A 33 -10.56 0.92 -11.30
N ALA A 34 -11.27 0.27 -10.37
CA ALA A 34 -11.93 -1.01 -10.62
C ALA A 34 -12.90 -0.91 -11.82
N GLN A 35 -13.68 0.17 -11.92
CA GLN A 35 -14.54 0.41 -13.08
C GLN A 35 -13.77 0.62 -14.39
N SER A 36 -12.61 1.27 -14.33
CA SER A 36 -11.74 1.45 -15.50
C SER A 36 -11.19 0.12 -15.97
N ILE A 37 -10.65 -0.69 -15.05
CA ILE A 37 -10.19 -2.06 -15.34
C ILE A 37 -11.32 -2.91 -15.94
N ARG A 38 -12.55 -2.81 -15.40
CA ARG A 38 -13.73 -3.45 -15.99
C ARG A 38 -13.92 -3.07 -17.46
N ARG A 39 -13.96 -1.77 -17.76
CA ARG A 39 -14.18 -1.25 -19.13
C ARG A 39 -13.08 -1.70 -20.09
N LEU A 40 -11.84 -1.78 -19.62
CA LEU A 40 -10.70 -2.26 -20.41
C LEU A 40 -10.78 -3.76 -20.65
N GLY A 41 -11.03 -4.55 -19.62
CA GLY A 41 -11.12 -6.01 -19.72
C GLY A 41 -12.32 -6.50 -20.52
N GLN A 42 -13.42 -5.74 -20.53
CA GLN A 42 -14.57 -6.01 -21.40
C GLN A 42 -14.25 -5.81 -22.90
N ARG A 43 -13.27 -4.94 -23.22
CA ARG A 43 -12.79 -4.77 -24.60
C ARG A 43 -11.79 -5.85 -24.97
N ASP A 44 -10.78 -6.04 -24.13
CA ASP A 44 -9.80 -7.11 -24.26
C ASP A 44 -9.29 -7.55 -22.89
N LYS A 45 -9.67 -8.77 -22.51
CA LYS A 45 -9.27 -9.41 -21.25
C LYS A 45 -7.75 -9.50 -21.08
N LYS A 46 -7.00 -9.61 -22.17
CA LYS A 46 -5.52 -9.73 -22.12
C LYS A 46 -4.87 -8.46 -21.60
N LEU A 47 -5.44 -7.29 -21.89
CA LEU A 47 -4.90 -6.01 -21.43
C LEU A 47 -4.87 -5.93 -19.90
N VAL A 48 -5.88 -6.49 -19.24
CA VAL A 48 -6.03 -6.39 -17.78
C VAL A 48 -5.67 -7.68 -17.05
N GLN A 49 -5.05 -8.66 -17.72
CA GLN A 49 -4.80 -9.97 -17.11
C GLN A 49 -4.01 -9.88 -15.79
N PHE A 50 -3.10 -8.91 -15.70
CA PHE A 50 -2.27 -8.63 -14.52
C PHE A 50 -3.03 -7.93 -13.38
N ALA A 51 -4.20 -7.35 -13.65
CA ALA A 51 -5.05 -6.73 -12.63
C ALA A 51 -5.94 -7.75 -11.89
N LYS A 52 -5.89 -9.04 -12.26
CA LYS A 52 -6.75 -10.08 -11.70
C LYS A 52 -6.55 -10.23 -10.19
N ASP A 53 -5.32 -10.49 -9.75
CA ASP A 53 -5.02 -10.72 -8.34
C ASP A 53 -4.99 -9.43 -7.52
N PRO A 54 -4.49 -8.27 -8.02
CA PRO A 54 -4.72 -6.98 -7.39
C PRO A 54 -6.19 -6.70 -7.10
N LEU A 55 -7.10 -6.90 -8.06
CA LEU A 55 -8.54 -6.74 -7.81
C LEU A 55 -9.05 -7.66 -6.68
N LYS A 56 -8.61 -8.92 -6.62
CA LYS A 56 -9.09 -9.84 -5.55
C LYS A 56 -8.76 -9.34 -4.15
N ARG A 57 -7.62 -8.66 -3.95
CA ARG A 57 -7.24 -8.12 -2.64
C ARG A 57 -8.28 -7.17 -2.07
N HIS A 58 -9.01 -6.47 -2.94
CA HIS A 58 -10.03 -5.50 -2.57
C HIS A 58 -11.45 -6.09 -2.50
N PHE A 59 -11.61 -7.42 -2.46
CA PHE A 59 -12.93 -8.00 -2.18
C PHE A 59 -13.42 -7.69 -0.77
N ASP A 60 -12.50 -7.51 0.18
CA ASP A 60 -12.80 -7.15 1.57
C ASP A 60 -12.49 -5.67 1.86
N ASP A 61 -12.48 -4.81 0.85
CA ASP A 61 -12.21 -3.37 1.01
C ASP A 61 -13.16 -2.73 2.05
N PRO A 62 -12.70 -1.81 2.92
CA PRO A 62 -13.55 -1.17 3.92
C PRO A 62 -14.77 -0.45 3.32
N SER A 63 -14.67 0.03 2.07
CA SER A 63 -15.75 0.74 1.39
C SER A 63 -16.63 -0.20 0.58
N ASP A 64 -17.94 -0.22 0.89
CA ASP A 64 -18.95 -0.99 0.16
C ASP A 64 -18.92 -0.69 -1.35
N ARG A 65 -18.75 0.59 -1.70
CA ARG A 65 -18.67 1.04 -3.10
C ARG A 65 -17.48 0.43 -3.84
N VAL A 66 -16.35 0.30 -3.16
CA VAL A 66 -15.14 -0.31 -3.73
C VAL A 66 -15.38 -1.80 -3.90
N ARG A 67 -15.88 -2.49 -2.86
CA ARG A 67 -16.22 -3.92 -2.95
C ARG A 67 -17.13 -4.21 -4.13
N ASP A 68 -18.22 -3.46 -4.29
CA ASP A 68 -19.16 -3.61 -5.41
C ASP A 68 -18.48 -3.40 -6.76
N SER A 69 -17.65 -2.36 -6.87
CA SER A 69 -16.95 -2.02 -8.12
C SER A 69 -15.93 -3.09 -8.49
N VAL A 70 -15.22 -3.63 -7.50
CA VAL A 70 -14.24 -4.70 -7.65
C VAL A 70 -14.92 -6.01 -8.04
N ILE A 71 -16.00 -6.40 -7.36
CA ILE A 71 -16.80 -7.60 -7.70
C ILE A 71 -17.33 -7.49 -9.13
N GLN A 72 -17.93 -6.35 -9.49
CA GLN A 72 -18.44 -6.13 -10.84
C GLN A 72 -17.33 -6.17 -11.90
N ALA A 73 -16.16 -5.60 -11.61
CA ALA A 73 -15.01 -5.65 -12.51
C ALA A 73 -14.54 -7.09 -12.70
N TYR A 74 -14.41 -7.83 -11.60
CA TYR A 74 -13.91 -9.18 -11.62
C TYR A 74 -14.88 -10.13 -12.34
N GLN A 75 -16.18 -10.04 -12.05
CA GLN A 75 -17.24 -10.78 -12.75
C GLN A 75 -17.25 -10.51 -14.24
N ALA A 76 -17.22 -9.24 -14.65
CA ALA A 76 -17.34 -8.87 -16.05
C ALA A 76 -16.16 -9.32 -16.92
N VAL A 77 -14.96 -9.48 -16.33
CA VAL A 77 -13.74 -9.79 -17.07
C VAL A 77 -13.37 -11.28 -16.95
N TRP A 78 -13.59 -11.90 -15.79
CA TRP A 78 -13.17 -13.29 -15.53
C TRP A 78 -14.31 -14.28 -15.26
N GLY A 79 -15.53 -13.84 -14.96
CA GLY A 79 -16.72 -14.69 -14.88
C GLY A 79 -16.87 -15.53 -13.60
N ASP A 80 -15.87 -15.55 -12.71
CA ASP A 80 -15.91 -16.26 -11.44
C ASP A 80 -15.88 -15.25 -10.29
N VAL A 81 -16.70 -15.38 -9.24
CA VAL A 81 -16.43 -14.71 -7.95
C VAL A 81 -16.16 -15.80 -6.94
N PRO A 82 -15.14 -15.68 -6.07
CA PRO A 82 -15.00 -16.60 -4.97
C PRO A 82 -16.27 -16.58 -4.11
N ALA A 83 -16.75 -17.75 -3.72
CA ALA A 83 -17.87 -17.87 -2.79
C ALA A 83 -17.51 -17.16 -1.47
N GLY A 84 -18.11 -15.98 -1.24
CA GLY A 84 -17.79 -15.12 -0.10
C GLY A 84 -18.15 -13.64 -0.29
N ALA A 85 -18.30 -13.17 -1.54
CA ALA A 85 -18.51 -11.75 -1.85
C ALA A 85 -19.98 -11.34 -2.08
N GLU A 86 -20.97 -12.05 -1.53
CA GLU A 86 -22.38 -11.67 -1.69
C GLU A 86 -22.79 -10.55 -0.73
N GLY A 87 -22.60 -9.31 -1.18
CA GLY A 87 -23.26 -8.12 -0.65
C GLY A 87 -23.93 -7.35 -1.78
N GLY A 88 -25.28 -7.33 -1.80
CA GLY A 88 -26.13 -6.30 -2.40
C GLY A 88 -25.85 -5.83 -3.84
N VAL A 89 -26.15 -6.65 -4.85
CA VAL A 89 -26.26 -6.14 -6.23
C VAL A 89 -27.55 -5.32 -6.37
N GLU A 90 -27.45 -3.98 -6.32
CA GLU A 90 -28.46 -3.10 -6.90
C GLU A 90 -27.86 -2.26 -8.03
N ALA A 91 -28.40 -2.45 -9.23
CA ALA A 91 -27.88 -1.90 -10.48
C ALA A 91 -28.16 -0.39 -10.59
N ILE A 92 -27.15 0.46 -10.40
CA ILE A 92 -27.25 1.88 -10.75
C ILE A 92 -26.80 2.06 -12.22
N LYS A 93 -27.77 2.38 -13.08
CA LYS A 93 -27.54 2.82 -14.48
C LYS A 93 -26.87 4.21 -14.50
N PRO A 94 -26.06 4.52 -15.53
CA PRO A 94 -25.31 5.78 -15.58
C PRO A 94 -26.23 6.93 -15.96
N THR A 95 -26.22 8.01 -15.18
CA THR A 95 -26.75 9.32 -15.59
C THR A 95 -25.66 10.38 -15.42
N GLU A 96 -25.30 10.99 -16.54
CA GLU A 96 -24.42 12.16 -16.64
C GLU A 96 -25.11 13.41 -16.07
N ALA A 97 -24.28 14.27 -15.46
CA ALA A 97 -24.40 15.72 -15.30
C ALA A 97 -25.68 16.32 -14.69
N ALA A 98 -25.55 16.94 -13.51
CA ALA A 98 -25.75 18.39 -13.33
C ALA A 98 -25.50 18.82 -11.88
N VAL A 99 -24.85 19.98 -11.76
CA VAL A 99 -24.67 20.82 -10.58
C VAL A 99 -26.02 21.46 -10.23
N GLU A 100 -26.45 21.44 -8.95
CA GLU A 100 -27.05 22.61 -8.26
C GLU A 100 -27.34 22.32 -6.78
N GLN A 101 -27.01 23.32 -5.96
CA GLN A 101 -27.47 23.49 -4.58
C GLN A 101 -28.95 23.94 -4.59
N VAL A 102 -29.72 23.72 -3.52
CA VAL A 102 -30.54 24.73 -2.79
C VAL A 102 -31.27 24.05 -1.61
N GLU A 103 -31.41 24.88 -0.58
CA GLU A 103 -31.94 24.75 0.78
C GLU A 103 -33.35 24.16 0.99
N ALA A 104 -33.51 23.62 2.21
CA ALA A 104 -34.61 23.73 3.17
C ALA A 104 -36.08 23.80 2.70
N VAL A 105 -36.89 22.84 3.20
CA VAL A 105 -38.21 23.16 3.78
C VAL A 105 -38.46 22.27 5.02
N GLU A 106 -38.92 22.97 6.04
CA GLU A 106 -39.33 22.60 7.40
C GLU A 106 -40.63 21.77 7.47
N LYS A 107 -40.82 21.11 8.63
CA LYS A 107 -42.05 20.94 9.45
C LYS A 107 -42.62 19.53 9.72
N THR A 108 -42.36 19.12 10.98
CA THR A 108 -43.29 18.67 12.04
C THR A 108 -44.33 17.60 11.74
N GLU A 109 -44.29 16.52 12.51
CA GLU A 109 -45.30 16.29 13.56
C GLU A 109 -44.77 15.38 14.66
N GLU A 110 -45.02 15.78 15.90
CA GLU A 110 -44.77 15.09 17.15
C GLU A 110 -45.80 13.96 17.33
N THR A 111 -45.42 12.83 17.94
CA THR A 111 -46.34 12.12 18.85
C THR A 111 -45.58 11.21 19.80
N GLU A 112 -45.71 11.58 21.08
CA GLU A 112 -45.78 10.79 22.30
C GLU A 112 -44.78 9.67 22.60
N ILE A 113 -44.06 9.96 23.69
CA ILE A 113 -43.23 9.11 24.53
C ILE A 113 -44.12 8.11 25.26
N ASP A 114 -43.73 6.84 25.31
CA ASP A 114 -44.12 5.96 26.40
C ASP A 114 -42.87 5.30 27.01
N VAL A 115 -42.72 5.50 28.31
CA VAL A 115 -41.57 5.13 29.13
C VAL A 115 -41.76 3.71 29.62
N VAL A 116 -40.86 2.80 29.25
CA VAL A 116 -40.68 1.52 29.97
C VAL A 116 -39.19 1.32 30.23
N GLU A 117 -38.82 1.43 31.51
CA GLU A 117 -37.50 1.06 32.03
C GLU A 117 -37.19 -0.42 31.74
N PRO A 118 -36.00 -0.77 31.23
CA PRO A 118 -35.52 -2.13 31.26
C PRO A 118 -34.54 -2.37 32.41
N GLU A 119 -34.82 -3.43 33.17
CA GLU A 119 -33.90 -4.04 34.12
C GLU A 119 -32.57 -4.40 33.45
N LYS A 120 -31.45 -4.09 34.12
CA LYS A 120 -30.11 -4.57 33.75
C LYS A 120 -30.06 -6.09 33.89
N PRO A 121 -29.26 -6.77 33.04
CA PRO A 121 -28.01 -7.24 33.62
C PRO A 121 -26.79 -7.23 32.67
N VAL A 122 -25.63 -7.18 33.33
CA VAL A 122 -24.28 -7.54 32.89
C VAL A 122 -23.57 -6.64 31.86
N LYS A 123 -22.64 -5.84 32.37
CA LYS A 123 -21.52 -5.27 31.61
C LYS A 123 -20.71 -6.40 30.96
N ALA A 124 -20.97 -6.68 29.70
CA ALA A 124 -19.91 -7.13 28.81
C ALA A 124 -19.05 -5.91 28.54
N VAL A 125 -17.95 -5.77 29.27
CA VAL A 125 -16.85 -4.90 28.85
C VAL A 125 -16.30 -5.57 27.59
N VAL A 126 -16.87 -5.22 26.44
CA VAL A 126 -16.22 -5.44 25.15
C VAL A 126 -14.96 -4.61 25.24
N ALA A 127 -13.82 -5.29 25.38
CA ALA A 127 -12.52 -4.67 25.28
C ALA A 127 -12.46 -4.02 23.89
N THR A 128 -12.72 -2.71 23.85
CA THR A 128 -12.39 -1.89 22.69
C THR A 128 -10.89 -2.03 22.51
N LYS A 129 -10.50 -2.83 21.51
CA LYS A 129 -9.15 -2.83 20.92
C LYS A 129 -8.77 -1.35 20.83
N ALA A 130 -7.66 -0.92 21.43
CA ALA A 130 -7.23 0.46 21.32
C ALA A 130 -7.08 0.76 19.82
N ALA A 131 -8.08 1.43 19.27
CA ALA A 131 -8.08 1.86 17.88
C ALA A 131 -7.16 3.08 17.81
N LEU A 132 -6.42 3.20 16.70
CA LEU A 132 -5.73 4.45 16.38
C LEU A 132 -6.70 5.63 16.54
N THR A 133 -6.18 6.77 16.98
CA THR A 133 -6.97 8.01 17.04
C THR A 133 -7.21 8.58 15.64
N ASP A 134 -8.30 9.32 15.43
CA ASP A 134 -8.63 9.90 14.11
C ASP A 134 -7.45 10.69 13.50
N ALA A 135 -6.65 11.36 14.33
CA ALA A 135 -5.44 12.06 13.89
C ALA A 135 -4.35 11.09 13.39
N GLN A 136 -4.17 9.96 14.06
CA GLN A 136 -3.24 8.90 13.67
C GLN A 136 -3.71 8.18 12.40
N GLN A 137 -5.00 7.83 12.26
CA GLN A 137 -5.50 7.28 10.99
C GLN A 137 -5.33 8.26 9.85
N LYS A 138 -5.62 9.54 10.08
CA LYS A 138 -5.44 10.59 9.06
C LYS A 138 -3.97 10.68 8.65
N ARG A 139 -3.04 10.70 9.60
CA ARG A 139 -1.61 10.77 9.30
C ARG A 139 -1.11 9.54 8.55
N LEU A 140 -1.55 8.34 8.95
CA LEU A 140 -1.24 7.10 8.27
C LEU A 140 -1.73 7.13 6.80
N HIS A 141 -2.96 7.63 6.59
CA HIS A 141 -3.56 7.80 5.27
C HIS A 141 -2.77 8.80 4.41
N GLU A 142 -2.39 9.95 4.97
CA GLU A 142 -1.55 10.95 4.28
C GLU A 142 -0.19 10.38 3.87
N LEU A 143 0.44 9.56 4.73
CA LEU A 143 1.71 8.88 4.39
C LEU A 143 1.54 7.88 3.24
N ARG A 144 0.49 7.04 3.28
CA ARG A 144 0.18 6.11 2.17
C ARG A 144 -0.06 6.88 0.88
N GLN A 145 -0.78 7.99 0.94
CA GLN A 145 -1.04 8.84 -0.20
C GLN A 145 0.25 9.43 -0.79
N SER A 146 1.14 9.94 0.07
CA SER A 146 2.42 10.51 -0.34
C SER A 146 3.27 9.49 -1.13
N VAL A 147 3.39 8.26 -0.60
CA VAL A 147 4.12 7.18 -1.27
C VAL A 147 3.47 6.85 -2.62
N ASN A 148 2.15 6.64 -2.65
CA ASN A 148 1.44 6.31 -3.90
C ASN A 148 1.58 7.43 -4.95
N GLN A 149 1.49 8.68 -4.52
CA GLN A 149 1.60 9.84 -5.40
C GLN A 149 3.01 9.95 -6.00
N SER A 150 4.07 9.74 -5.21
CA SER A 150 5.44 9.74 -5.74
C SER A 150 5.64 8.70 -6.85
N ILE A 151 5.18 7.46 -6.62
CA ILE A 151 5.29 6.39 -7.61
C ILE A 151 4.47 6.69 -8.88
N ASN A 152 3.27 7.27 -8.73
CA ASN A 152 2.41 7.65 -9.85
C ASN A 152 2.93 8.84 -10.66
N ASN A 153 3.77 9.69 -10.06
CA ASN A 153 4.34 10.85 -10.73
C ASN A 153 5.63 10.53 -11.50
N LEU A 154 6.09 9.28 -11.49
CA LEU A 154 7.25 8.87 -12.26
C LEU A 154 7.03 9.10 -13.77
N PRO A 155 8.10 9.38 -14.55
CA PRO A 155 7.98 9.69 -15.97
C PRO A 155 7.29 8.59 -16.77
N ALA A 156 6.52 9.00 -17.79
CA ALA A 156 5.92 8.06 -18.72
C ALA A 156 6.98 7.18 -19.39
N GLY A 157 6.72 5.86 -19.46
CA GLY A 157 7.65 4.88 -20.00
C GLY A 157 8.60 4.26 -18.97
N CYS A 158 8.53 4.69 -17.71
CA CYS A 158 9.18 4.03 -16.58
C CYS A 158 8.61 2.61 -16.39
N ASP A 159 9.47 1.60 -16.27
CA ASP A 159 9.06 0.29 -15.75
C ASP A 159 8.74 0.41 -14.26
N LEU A 160 7.48 0.15 -13.90
CA LEU A 160 7.00 0.34 -12.54
C LEU A 160 7.27 -0.84 -11.61
N CYS A 161 7.94 -1.90 -12.06
CA CYS A 161 8.21 -3.10 -11.26
C CYS A 161 9.00 -2.77 -9.98
N ILE A 162 10.18 -2.16 -10.13
CA ILE A 162 11.01 -1.81 -8.97
C ILE A 162 10.38 -0.69 -8.13
N PRO A 163 9.83 0.39 -8.71
CA PRO A 163 9.03 1.36 -7.95
C PRO A 163 7.92 0.75 -7.09
N TYR A 164 7.20 -0.26 -7.60
CA TYR A 164 6.13 -0.92 -6.84
C TYR A 164 6.69 -1.81 -5.75
N TYR A 165 7.85 -2.42 -5.98
CA TYR A 165 8.56 -3.14 -4.93
C TYR A 165 8.94 -2.20 -3.78
N LEU A 166 9.48 -1.02 -4.09
CA LEU A 166 9.80 0.02 -3.09
C LEU A 166 8.54 0.48 -2.34
N ARG A 167 7.43 0.72 -3.05
CA ARG A 167 6.12 1.01 -2.44
C ARG A 167 5.71 -0.07 -1.45
N GLY A 168 5.83 -1.34 -1.83
CA GLY A 168 5.46 -2.47 -1.00
C GLY A 168 6.21 -2.51 0.34
N ILE A 169 7.47 -2.06 0.37
CA ILE A 169 8.24 -1.89 1.61
C ILE A 169 7.58 -0.83 2.50
N CYS A 170 7.28 0.36 1.95
CA CYS A 170 6.59 1.42 2.70
C CYS A 170 5.22 0.95 3.21
N THR A 171 4.42 0.28 2.37
CA THR A 171 3.12 -0.28 2.75
C THR A 171 3.26 -1.25 3.91
N THR A 172 4.24 -2.16 3.86
CA THR A 172 4.50 -3.12 4.95
C THR A 172 4.78 -2.40 6.28
N ILE A 173 5.62 -1.35 6.25
CA ILE A 173 5.95 -0.55 7.44
C ILE A 173 4.70 0.15 7.99
N LEU A 174 3.88 0.74 7.13
CA LEU A 174 2.66 1.44 7.53
C LEU A 174 1.60 0.47 8.07
N ASP A 175 1.47 -0.71 7.47
CA ASP A 175 0.58 -1.78 7.96
C ASP A 175 0.99 -2.23 9.37
N MET A 176 2.29 -2.30 9.68
CA MET A 176 2.75 -2.60 11.04
C MET A 176 2.30 -1.56 12.06
N VAL A 177 2.36 -0.27 11.71
CA VAL A 177 1.87 0.79 12.60
C VAL A 177 0.36 0.66 12.82
N GLU A 178 -0.39 0.33 11.77
CA GLU A 178 -1.84 0.11 11.83
C GLU A 178 -2.24 -1.04 12.76
N HIS A 179 -1.40 -2.07 12.84
CA HIS A 179 -1.65 -3.29 13.61
C HIS A 179 -0.97 -3.32 14.99
N ALA A 180 -0.31 -2.24 15.41
CA ALA A 180 0.37 -2.11 16.70
C ALA A 180 -0.60 -1.94 17.89
N HIS A 181 -1.60 -2.82 18.01
CA HIS A 181 -2.75 -2.73 18.93
C HIS A 181 -2.42 -2.75 20.44
N ARG A 182 -1.16 -2.93 20.81
CA ARG A 182 -0.68 -2.94 22.20
C ARG A 182 0.15 -1.70 22.56
N GLY A 183 0.48 -0.85 21.58
CA GLY A 183 1.13 0.42 21.84
C GLY A 183 0.16 1.42 22.48
N ASP A 184 0.67 2.30 23.33
CA ASP A 184 -0.06 3.50 23.74
C ASP A 184 -0.02 4.57 22.64
N SER A 185 -0.76 5.67 22.82
CA SER A 185 -0.88 6.70 21.77
C SER A 185 0.47 7.33 21.43
N ASP A 186 1.33 7.56 22.43
CA ASP A 186 2.63 8.20 22.25
C ASP A 186 3.58 7.28 21.49
N ALA A 187 3.55 5.98 21.80
CA ALA A 187 4.26 4.94 21.05
C ALA A 187 3.87 4.90 19.57
N ILE A 188 2.57 4.97 19.27
CA ILE A 188 2.07 4.99 17.90
C ILE A 188 2.53 6.26 17.17
N ASP A 189 2.53 7.41 17.83
CA ASP A 189 2.99 8.67 17.23
C ASP A 189 4.50 8.61 16.92
N GLU A 190 5.30 8.04 17.81
CA GLU A 190 6.73 7.75 17.56
C GLU A 190 6.94 6.80 16.38
N MET A 191 6.12 5.76 16.26
CA MET A 191 6.16 4.82 15.13
C MET A 191 5.75 5.49 13.82
N LEU A 192 4.74 6.37 13.83
CA LEU A 192 4.34 7.16 12.66
C LEU A 192 5.43 8.14 12.22
N ASP A 193 6.11 8.78 13.17
CA ASP A 193 7.28 9.64 12.89
C ASP A 193 8.37 8.86 12.17
N ALA A 194 8.75 7.70 12.73
CA ALA A 194 9.76 6.82 12.14
C ALA A 194 9.33 6.30 10.76
N ALA A 195 8.08 5.82 10.62
CA ALA A 195 7.55 5.34 9.33
C ALA A 195 7.56 6.44 8.26
N GLY A 196 7.18 7.67 8.62
CA GLY A 196 7.23 8.81 7.71
C GLY A 196 8.63 9.10 7.20
N HIS A 197 9.60 9.20 8.11
CA HIS A 197 11.02 9.41 7.77
C HIS A 197 11.56 8.33 6.83
N VAL A 198 11.19 7.07 7.04
CA VAL A 198 11.61 5.97 6.16
C VAL A 198 10.94 6.04 4.79
N CYS A 199 9.64 6.33 4.75
CA CYS A 199 8.91 6.49 3.49
C CYS A 199 9.54 7.59 2.63
N ASP A 200 9.90 8.73 3.24
CA ASP A 200 10.56 9.84 2.54
C ASP A 200 11.90 9.39 1.93
N ARG A 201 12.74 8.65 2.67
CA ARG A 201 14.01 8.12 2.14
C ARG A 201 13.82 7.13 0.98
N ILE A 202 12.77 6.31 1.01
CA ILE A 202 12.45 5.38 -0.07
C ILE A 202 11.91 6.14 -1.30
N ILE A 203 11.10 7.18 -1.08
CA ILE A 203 10.64 8.10 -2.12
C ILE A 203 11.83 8.78 -2.80
N GLU A 204 12.76 9.35 -2.03
CA GLU A 204 13.98 9.98 -2.55
C GLU A 204 14.83 9.01 -3.39
N LEU A 205 14.87 7.73 -3.02
CA LEU A 205 15.51 6.68 -3.81
C LEU A 205 14.78 6.46 -5.14
N ALA A 206 13.45 6.35 -5.12
CA ALA A 206 12.63 6.14 -6.31
C ALA A 206 12.69 7.34 -7.29
N GLU A 207 12.84 8.55 -6.75
CA GLU A 207 12.94 9.81 -7.51
C GLU A 207 14.37 10.11 -7.97
N ASN A 208 15.35 9.27 -7.62
CA ASN A 208 16.73 9.46 -8.04
C ASN A 208 16.86 9.37 -9.57
N GLY A 209 17.45 10.39 -10.21
CA GLY A 209 17.58 10.43 -11.67
C GLY A 209 18.22 9.18 -12.30
N ARG A 210 19.25 8.60 -11.67
CA ARG A 210 19.88 7.37 -12.19
C ARG A 210 19.00 6.13 -12.01
N PHE A 211 18.18 6.11 -10.96
CA PHE A 211 17.19 5.07 -10.75
C PHE A 211 16.09 5.17 -11.82
N ILE A 212 15.62 6.38 -12.11
CA ILE A 212 14.63 6.64 -13.17
C ILE A 212 15.19 6.23 -14.54
N ASP A 213 16.43 6.61 -14.86
CA ASP A 213 17.09 6.21 -16.12
C ASP A 213 17.16 4.68 -16.28
N LEU A 214 17.42 3.97 -15.19
CA LEU A 214 17.40 2.51 -15.16
C LEU A 214 15.98 1.97 -15.44
N CYS A 215 14.96 2.52 -14.80
CA CYS A 215 13.58 2.05 -14.99
C CYS A 215 13.06 2.34 -16.40
N ILE A 216 13.47 3.43 -17.03
CA ILE A 216 13.12 3.73 -18.44
C ILE A 216 13.86 2.78 -19.38
N SER A 217 15.16 2.53 -19.15
CA SER A 217 15.95 1.65 -20.03
C SER A 217 15.58 0.17 -19.91
N SER A 218 15.03 -0.23 -18.77
CA SER A 218 14.62 -1.61 -18.47
C SER A 218 13.13 -1.89 -18.72
N ASN A 219 12.44 -1.04 -19.50
CA ASN A 219 11.00 -1.17 -19.74
C ASN A 219 10.65 -2.50 -20.40
N MET A 220 10.13 -3.41 -19.58
CA MET A 220 9.79 -4.78 -19.92
C MET A 220 8.28 -5.01 -19.91
N GLY A 221 7.49 -3.94 -19.83
CA GLY A 221 6.03 -3.99 -19.77
C GLY A 221 5.50 -4.48 -18.42
N ALA A 222 4.30 -5.03 -18.46
CA ALA A 222 3.57 -5.45 -17.25
C ALA A 222 4.33 -6.51 -16.44
N PHE A 223 4.09 -6.52 -15.14
CA PHE A 223 4.65 -7.45 -14.17
C PHE A 223 3.56 -7.88 -13.20
N ASP A 224 3.81 -9.01 -12.53
CA ASP A 224 3.01 -9.46 -11.42
C ASP A 224 3.54 -8.81 -10.14
N ASP A 225 2.73 -7.94 -9.52
CA ASP A 225 3.10 -7.25 -8.28
C ASP A 225 2.78 -8.05 -7.03
N THR A 226 2.27 -9.29 -7.19
CA THR A 226 1.54 -9.91 -6.10
C THR A 226 2.36 -10.34 -4.90
N GLY A 227 3.68 -10.49 -5.10
CA GLY A 227 4.64 -10.77 -4.05
C GLY A 227 5.39 -9.54 -3.51
N PHE A 228 5.03 -8.32 -3.93
CA PHE A 228 5.76 -7.10 -3.54
C PHE A 228 5.30 -6.53 -2.20
N VAL A 229 4.09 -6.88 -1.77
CA VAL A 229 3.60 -6.58 -0.42
C VAL A 229 3.77 -7.85 0.41
N SER A 230 4.58 -7.79 1.47
CA SER A 230 4.57 -8.83 2.51
C SER A 230 3.40 -8.57 3.44
N GLY A 231 2.64 -9.62 3.77
CA GLY A 231 1.58 -9.49 4.78
C GLY A 231 2.19 -9.14 6.14
N PHE A 232 1.54 -8.24 6.90
CA PHE A 232 2.01 -7.83 8.23
C PHE A 232 2.23 -9.03 9.17
N ASP A 233 1.50 -10.13 8.94
CA ASP A 233 1.61 -11.39 9.68
C ASP A 233 3.06 -11.89 9.78
N GLU A 234 3.89 -11.64 8.76
CA GLU A 234 5.31 -12.04 8.73
C GLU A 234 6.12 -11.35 9.84
N TYR A 235 5.76 -10.12 10.20
CA TYR A 235 6.52 -9.29 11.14
C TYR A 235 5.81 -9.11 12.48
N GLN A 236 4.62 -9.69 12.65
CA GLN A 236 3.78 -9.50 13.84
C GLN A 236 4.50 -9.94 15.13
N ASP A 237 5.15 -11.10 15.14
CA ASP A 237 5.87 -11.59 16.32
C ASP A 237 7.02 -10.65 16.74
N ARG A 238 7.72 -10.07 15.75
CA ARG A 238 8.82 -9.12 15.99
C ARG A 238 8.29 -7.78 16.50
N LEU A 239 7.16 -7.34 15.95
CA LEU A 239 6.47 -6.12 16.41
C LEU A 239 5.95 -6.29 17.84
N ASP A 240 5.33 -7.42 18.17
CA ASP A 240 4.84 -7.72 19.51
C ASP A 240 6.00 -7.81 20.53
N ALA A 241 7.13 -8.41 20.15
CA ALA A 241 8.33 -8.46 20.98
C ALA A 241 8.89 -7.05 21.25
N LEU A 242 8.96 -6.23 20.20
CA LEU A 242 9.41 -4.83 20.29
C LEU A 242 8.50 -4.00 21.21
N ILE A 243 7.18 -4.09 21.05
CA ILE A 243 6.23 -3.30 21.86
C ILE A 243 6.30 -3.74 23.33
N SER A 244 6.54 -5.03 23.58
CA SER A 244 6.61 -5.57 24.93
C SER A 244 7.90 -5.19 25.67
N ASP A 245 9.05 -5.21 24.99
CA ASP A 245 10.34 -4.83 25.55
C ASP A 245 11.26 -4.22 24.48
N PRO A 246 11.17 -2.90 24.25
CA PRO A 246 11.97 -2.22 23.22
C PRO A 246 13.48 -2.33 23.45
N VAL A 247 13.92 -2.39 24.71
CA VAL A 247 15.35 -2.42 25.06
C VAL A 247 15.92 -3.81 24.74
N SER A 248 15.29 -4.86 25.25
CA SER A 248 15.74 -6.23 24.96
C SER A 248 15.62 -6.56 23.48
N PHE A 249 14.63 -6.02 22.76
CA PHE A 249 14.51 -6.20 21.32
C PHE A 249 15.74 -5.67 20.59
N VAL A 250 16.17 -4.44 20.90
CA VAL A 250 17.34 -3.84 20.25
C VAL A 250 18.62 -4.58 20.60
N ASP A 251 18.81 -4.97 21.86
CA ASP A 251 20.00 -5.72 22.29
C ASP A 251 20.14 -7.09 21.62
N SER A 252 19.01 -7.68 21.20
CA SER A 252 18.97 -8.95 20.46
C SER A 252 19.06 -8.79 18.94
N SER A 253 19.17 -7.57 18.43
CA SER A 253 19.15 -7.32 16.99
C SER A 253 20.52 -7.61 16.33
N HIS A 254 20.48 -8.19 15.14
CA HIS A 254 21.66 -8.53 14.34
C HIS A 254 21.85 -7.61 13.12
N VAL A 255 21.22 -6.43 13.13
CA VAL A 255 21.15 -5.54 11.96
C VAL A 255 22.53 -5.09 11.47
N GLU A 256 23.47 -4.84 12.38
CA GLU A 256 24.84 -4.47 12.01
C GLU A 256 25.55 -5.60 11.24
N GLU A 257 25.42 -6.84 11.71
CA GLU A 257 25.97 -8.02 11.03
C GLU A 257 25.33 -8.21 9.66
N GLU A 258 24.01 -8.09 9.57
CA GLU A 258 23.27 -8.19 8.32
C GLU A 258 23.64 -7.10 7.30
N LEU A 259 23.91 -5.87 7.76
CA LEU A 259 24.39 -4.76 6.92
C LEU A 259 25.72 -5.12 6.25
N TRP A 260 26.68 -5.65 7.02
CA TRP A 260 27.99 -6.07 6.52
C TRP A 260 27.90 -7.23 5.54
N GLU A 261 27.08 -8.23 5.86
CA GLU A 261 26.86 -9.37 4.97
C GLU A 261 26.24 -8.96 3.64
N LEU A 262 25.21 -8.11 3.70
CA LEU A 262 24.49 -7.68 2.50
C LEU A 262 25.38 -6.81 1.61
N ASP A 263 26.20 -5.90 2.17
CA ASP A 263 27.19 -5.14 1.40
C ASP A 263 28.17 -6.05 0.66
N SER A 264 28.61 -7.13 1.33
CA SER A 264 29.47 -8.15 0.72
C SER A 264 28.76 -8.94 -0.39
N VAL A 265 27.45 -9.18 -0.28
CA VAL A 265 26.64 -9.78 -1.36
C VAL A 265 26.51 -8.83 -2.54
N ILE A 266 26.16 -7.56 -2.30
CA ILE A 266 26.03 -6.52 -3.32
C ILE A 266 27.33 -6.38 -4.10
N THR A 267 28.46 -6.33 -3.40
CA THR A 267 29.80 -6.23 -4.00
C THR A 267 30.09 -7.37 -4.98
N ARG A 268 29.71 -8.60 -4.62
CA ARG A 268 29.89 -9.76 -5.52
C ARG A 268 28.99 -9.70 -6.75
N LYS A 269 27.82 -9.07 -6.64
CA LYS A 269 26.82 -8.98 -7.72
C LYS A 269 26.96 -7.77 -8.63
N MET A 270 27.85 -6.81 -8.34
CA MET A 270 27.99 -5.57 -9.13
C MET A 270 28.31 -5.78 -10.62
N SER A 271 28.93 -6.91 -10.97
CA SER A 271 29.26 -7.25 -12.37
C SER A 271 28.12 -7.94 -13.13
N GLU A 272 27.08 -8.39 -12.42
CA GLU A 272 25.96 -9.14 -12.98
C GLU A 272 24.67 -8.31 -13.04
N LEU A 273 24.50 -7.38 -12.09
CA LEU A 273 23.28 -6.62 -11.89
C LEU A 273 23.56 -5.11 -11.82
N ALA A 274 22.63 -4.31 -12.33
CA ALA A 274 22.50 -2.90 -12.06
C ALA A 274 22.17 -2.70 -10.58
N ILE A 275 23.19 -2.53 -9.75
CA ILE A 275 23.07 -2.45 -8.30
C ILE A 275 22.47 -1.14 -7.77
N ILE A 276 22.07 -0.18 -8.62
CA ILE A 276 21.58 1.12 -8.15
C ILE A 276 20.38 0.97 -7.19
N PRO A 277 19.31 0.22 -7.53
CA PRO A 277 18.19 0.00 -6.61
C PRO A 277 18.59 -0.75 -5.34
N ILE A 278 19.41 -1.79 -5.49
CA ILE A 278 19.82 -2.69 -4.41
C ILE A 278 20.70 -1.94 -3.39
N SER A 279 21.75 -1.28 -3.87
CA SER A 279 22.63 -0.45 -3.05
C SER A 279 21.93 0.78 -2.49
N GLY A 280 20.90 1.27 -3.18
CA GLY A 280 20.01 2.32 -2.70
C GLY A 280 19.26 1.89 -1.45
N LEU A 281 18.56 0.76 -1.48
CA LEU A 281 17.85 0.21 -0.32
C LEU A 281 18.79 -0.13 0.83
N TRP A 282 19.95 -0.72 0.54
CA TRP A 282 20.98 -0.96 1.57
C TRP A 282 21.42 0.35 2.25
N LYS A 283 21.63 1.43 1.49
CA LYS A 283 21.96 2.76 2.07
C LYS A 283 20.81 3.31 2.90
N VAL A 284 19.56 3.16 2.45
CA VAL A 284 18.38 3.57 3.22
C VAL A 284 18.37 2.82 4.55
N SER A 285 18.51 1.49 4.55
CA SER A 285 18.59 0.70 5.78
C SER A 285 19.74 1.13 6.69
N LYS A 286 20.92 1.38 6.13
CA LYS A 286 22.08 1.80 6.90
C LYS A 286 21.82 3.15 7.58
N ASN A 287 21.30 4.13 6.84
CA ASN A 287 20.99 5.44 7.38
C ASN A 287 19.94 5.36 8.49
N ILE A 288 18.92 4.51 8.35
CA ILE A 288 17.89 4.29 9.38
C ILE A 288 18.50 3.68 10.64
N PHE A 289 19.40 2.71 10.49
CA PHE A 289 20.12 2.11 11.59
C PHE A 289 21.03 3.13 12.30
N ASP A 290 21.74 3.96 11.54
CA ASP A 290 22.58 5.04 12.07
C ASP A 290 21.71 6.05 12.85
N ASP A 291 20.58 6.51 12.26
CA ASP A 291 19.61 7.43 12.89
C ASP A 291 19.02 6.85 14.19
N ALA A 292 18.83 5.52 14.28
CA ALA A 292 18.32 4.86 15.48
C ALA A 292 19.26 5.02 16.69
N SER A 293 20.54 5.35 16.48
CA SER A 293 21.51 5.59 17.56
C SER A 293 21.23 6.88 18.32
N ASP A 294 20.56 7.86 17.68
CA ASP A 294 20.21 9.15 18.28
C ASP A 294 18.84 9.13 18.97
N GLU A 295 18.08 8.04 18.81
CA GLU A 295 16.73 7.87 19.34
C GLU A 295 16.72 6.97 20.60
N SER A 296 15.57 6.85 21.26
CA SER A 296 15.39 5.94 22.40
C SER A 296 14.01 5.28 22.40
N GLY A 297 13.78 4.36 23.34
CA GLY A 297 12.47 3.74 23.53
C GLY A 297 11.92 3.01 22.30
N ILE A 298 10.63 3.21 22.03
CA ILE A 298 9.89 2.54 20.95
C ILE A 298 10.36 3.03 19.60
N LYS A 299 10.57 4.34 19.43
CA LYS A 299 11.11 4.90 18.19
C LYS A 299 12.43 4.25 17.76
N ARG A 300 13.40 4.13 18.68
CA ARG A 300 14.68 3.45 18.41
C ARG A 300 14.46 2.00 18.00
N ALA A 301 13.69 1.24 18.78
CA ALA A 301 13.44 -0.17 18.48
C ALA A 301 12.75 -0.35 17.12
N PHE A 302 11.83 0.55 16.78
CA PHE A 302 11.08 0.48 15.53
C PHE A 302 11.95 0.81 14.32
N LEU A 303 12.85 1.81 14.43
CA LEU A 303 13.87 2.06 13.40
C LEU A 303 14.78 0.85 13.18
N ILE A 304 15.19 0.16 14.25
CA ILE A 304 15.98 -1.09 14.15
C ILE A 304 15.18 -2.20 13.45
N LEU A 305 13.90 -2.38 13.77
CA LEU A 305 13.03 -3.34 13.08
C LEU A 305 12.87 -2.99 11.59
N ILE A 306 12.62 -1.72 11.27
CA ILE A 306 12.48 -1.27 9.88
C ILE A 306 13.79 -1.49 9.10
N ALA A 307 14.95 -1.17 9.68
CA ALA A 307 16.23 -1.45 9.04
C ALA A 307 16.36 -2.94 8.69
N ALA A 308 16.07 -3.84 9.64
CA ALA A 308 16.09 -5.28 9.39
C ALA A 308 15.12 -5.71 8.26
N ILE A 309 13.91 -5.15 8.23
CA ILE A 309 12.94 -5.40 7.16
C ILE A 309 13.52 -4.98 5.81
N ILE A 310 14.09 -3.78 5.71
CA ILE A 310 14.67 -3.29 4.45
C ILE A 310 15.82 -4.19 4.00
N LEU A 311 16.67 -4.70 4.90
CA LEU A 311 17.73 -5.65 4.54
C LEU A 311 17.15 -6.95 3.98
N GLN A 312 16.15 -7.52 4.64
CA GLN A 312 15.45 -8.72 4.16
C GLN A 312 14.85 -8.47 2.78
N ARG A 313 14.09 -7.38 2.60
CA ARG A 313 13.50 -7.01 1.32
C ARG A 313 14.55 -6.72 0.25
N THR A 314 15.74 -6.25 0.62
CA THR A 314 16.84 -6.05 -0.34
C THR A 314 17.41 -7.39 -0.82
N ARG A 315 17.46 -8.41 0.04
CA ARG A 315 17.85 -9.78 -0.35
C ARG A 315 16.83 -10.38 -1.31
N GLU A 316 15.55 -10.28 -0.97
CA GLU A 316 14.45 -10.76 -1.81
C GLU A 316 14.42 -10.07 -3.18
N MET A 317 14.77 -8.77 -3.26
CA MET A 317 14.90 -8.06 -4.53
C MET A 317 15.92 -8.72 -5.47
N MET A 318 17.02 -9.24 -4.91
CA MET A 318 18.08 -9.92 -5.68
C MET A 318 17.73 -11.36 -6.07
N GLU A 319 16.64 -11.91 -5.53
CA GLU A 319 16.17 -13.27 -5.78
C GLU A 319 14.88 -13.28 -6.62
N ASN A 320 14.11 -12.19 -6.59
CA ASN A 320 12.86 -12.06 -7.33
C ASN A 320 13.10 -12.13 -8.85
N PRO A 321 12.50 -13.11 -9.56
CA PRO A 321 12.75 -13.30 -11.00
C PRO A 321 12.39 -12.09 -11.86
N GLU A 322 11.31 -11.38 -11.56
CA GLU A 322 10.86 -10.21 -12.32
C GLU A 322 11.78 -9.01 -12.14
N ILE A 323 12.32 -8.82 -10.92
CA ILE A 323 13.25 -7.73 -10.63
C ILE A 323 14.64 -8.07 -11.18
N VAL A 324 15.15 -9.27 -10.90
CA VAL A 324 16.46 -9.72 -11.40
C VAL A 324 16.54 -9.62 -12.92
N ARG A 325 15.47 -10.00 -13.63
CA ARG A 325 15.42 -9.90 -15.10
C ARG A 325 15.59 -8.46 -15.60
N ARG A 326 15.07 -7.46 -14.88
CA ARG A 326 15.20 -6.03 -15.20
C ARG A 326 16.54 -5.45 -14.79
N LEU A 327 17.18 -6.03 -13.77
CA LEU A 327 18.46 -5.56 -13.26
C LEU A 327 19.67 -6.18 -13.97
N ARG A 328 19.52 -7.23 -14.79
CA ARG A 328 20.68 -7.83 -15.48
C ARG A 328 21.36 -6.83 -16.43
N LEU A 329 22.69 -6.78 -16.36
CA LEU A 329 23.56 -6.04 -17.26
C LEU A 329 23.72 -6.74 -18.62
#